data_AF-A0A6N7V6W7-F1
#
_entry.id   AF-A0A6N7V6W7-F1
#
_cell.length_a   1.000
_cell.length_b   1.000
_cell.length_c   1.000
_cell.angle_alpha   90.00
_cell.angle_beta   90.00
_cell.angle_gamma   90.00
#
_symmetry.space_group_name_H-M   'P 1'
#
loop_
_entity.id
_entity.type
_entity.pdbx_description
1 polymer ?
#
loop_
_entity_poly.entity_id
_entity_poly.type
_entity_poly.pdbx_seq_one_letter_code
_entity_poly.pdbx_strand_id
1 'polypeptide(L)'
;MWFFWQNEENLGFVQTVNRGLSLCENHVALVNTDVELPNLWLERLMLPILQDEKVASATPYTTCGTICSFPEFGQDNPLFLGRSVEEIDEEFIKIPPKYTEMPTGVGFCMGMSRHALQSVGGFDAESFGKDMEKKTTGVKER
;
A
#
# COMPACT_ATOMS: atom_id res chain seq x y z
N MET A 1 -3.53 5.78 20.72
CA MET A 1 -4.30 4.62 21.22
C MET A 1 -4.38 3.62 20.08
N TRP A 2 -4.10 2.35 20.34
CA TRP A 2 -4.18 1.30 19.32
C TRP A 2 -5.47 0.52 19.51
N PHE A 3 -6.09 0.10 18.40
CA PHE A 3 -7.26 -0.75 18.40
C PHE A 3 -6.97 -2.02 17.61
N PHE A 4 -7.44 -3.14 18.13
CA PHE A 4 -7.40 -4.43 17.44
C PHE A 4 -8.84 -4.86 17.14
N TRP A 5 -9.12 -5.16 15.88
CA TRP A 5 -10.43 -5.60 15.42
C TRP A 5 -10.30 -6.97 14.77
N GLN A 6 -11.13 -7.90 15.21
CA GLN A 6 -11.19 -9.25 14.66
C GLN A 6 -12.53 -9.48 13.97
N ASN A 7 -12.51 -10.10 12.80
CA ASN A 7 -13.70 -10.60 12.14
C ASN A 7 -14.09 -11.96 12.74
N GLU A 8 -15.38 -12.19 12.96
CA GLU A 8 -15.89 -13.47 13.48
C GLU A 8 -15.71 -14.61 12.46
N GLU A 9 -15.70 -14.27 11.17
CA GLU A 9 -15.43 -15.18 10.06
C GLU A 9 -14.38 -14.61 9.11
N ASN A 10 -13.81 -15.46 8.26
CA ASN A 10 -12.89 -15.00 7.21
C ASN A 10 -13.68 -14.26 6.13
N LEU A 11 -13.59 -12.92 6.11
CA LEU A 11 -14.23 -12.04 5.12
C LEU A 11 -13.39 -11.85 3.83
N GLY A 12 -12.16 -12.35 3.81
CA GLY A 12 -11.17 -12.01 2.79
C GLY A 12 -10.67 -10.57 2.90
N PHE A 13 -9.70 -10.22 2.07
CA PHE A 13 -9.00 -8.93 2.12
C PHE A 13 -9.96 -7.74 1.93
N VAL A 14 -10.72 -7.71 0.83
CA VAL A 14 -11.50 -6.54 0.41
C VAL A 14 -12.53 -6.13 1.47
N GLN A 15 -13.31 -7.09 1.97
CA GLN A 15 -14.32 -6.83 2.99
C GLN A 15 -13.70 -6.48 4.35
N THR A 16 -12.56 -7.09 4.70
CA THR A 16 -11.82 -6.74 5.92
C THR A 16 -11.33 -5.30 5.89
N VAL A 17 -10.75 -4.88 4.77
CA VAL A 17 -10.27 -3.51 4.60
C VAL A 17 -11.44 -2.53 4.62
N ASN A 18 -12.56 -2.83 3.94
CA ASN A 18 -13.76 -1.98 3.99
C ASN A 18 -14.33 -1.82 5.41
N ARG A 19 -14.32 -2.89 6.21
CA ARG A 19 -14.68 -2.79 7.63
C ARG A 19 -13.73 -1.87 8.39
N GLY A 20 -12.42 -1.93 8.12
CA GLY A 20 -11.46 -0.99 8.70
C GLY A 20 -11.73 0.45 8.28
N LEU A 21 -11.96 0.69 6.99
CA LEU A 21 -12.25 2.00 6.41
C LEU A 21 -13.50 2.65 7.01
N SER A 22 -14.55 1.88 7.32
CA SER A 22 -15.79 2.42 7.91
C SER A 22 -15.61 2.91 9.35
N LEU A 23 -14.52 2.52 10.02
CA LEU A 23 -14.16 2.97 11.36
C LEU A 23 -13.24 4.21 11.35
N CYS A 24 -12.76 4.63 10.18
CA CYS A 24 -11.83 5.73 10.03
C CYS A 24 -12.52 7.03 9.61
N GLU A 25 -12.13 8.15 10.23
CA GLU A 25 -12.63 9.49 9.89
C GLU A 25 -11.63 10.34 9.10
N ASN A 26 -10.36 9.92 9.07
CA ASN A 26 -9.22 10.66 8.48
C ASN A 26 -8.71 10.01 7.19
N HIS A 27 -7.62 10.55 6.64
CA HIS A 27 -6.82 9.84 5.65
C HIS A 27 -6.36 8.48 6.20
N VAL A 28 -6.20 7.50 5.32
CA VAL A 28 -5.89 6.12 5.73
C VAL A 28 -4.61 5.66 5.05
N ALA A 29 -3.73 5.01 5.81
CA ALA A 29 -2.67 4.19 5.26
C ALA A 29 -3.05 2.71 5.43
N LEU A 30 -3.15 2.00 4.32
CA LEU A 30 -3.30 0.55 4.29
C LEU A 30 -1.91 -0.07 4.14
N VAL A 31 -1.55 -1.01 5.01
CA VAL A 31 -0.27 -1.70 4.97
C VAL A 31 -0.49 -3.17 5.28
N ASN A 32 0.04 -4.05 4.45
CA ASN A 32 0.02 -5.48 4.72
C ASN A 32 1.01 -5.85 5.85
N THR A 33 0.74 -6.96 6.52
CA THR A 33 1.53 -7.41 7.69
C THR A 33 2.93 -7.91 7.33
N ASP A 34 3.19 -8.18 6.06
CA ASP A 34 4.45 -8.69 5.52
C ASP A 34 5.35 -7.59 4.92
N VAL A 35 5.02 -6.30 5.16
CA VAL A 35 5.78 -5.16 4.65
C VAL A 35 6.80 -4.70 5.68
N GLU A 36 8.07 -4.64 5.27
CA GLU A 36 9.14 -3.96 5.99
C GLU A 36 9.18 -2.49 5.56
N LEU A 37 9.22 -1.56 6.53
CA LEU A 37 9.05 -0.13 6.30
C LEU A 37 10.22 0.66 6.88
N PRO A 38 10.75 1.67 6.15
CA PRO A 38 11.79 2.54 6.68
C PRO A 38 11.24 3.55 7.69
N ASN A 39 12.15 4.29 8.32
CA ASN A 39 11.78 5.40 9.19
C ASN A 39 11.00 6.48 8.41
N LEU A 40 10.02 7.11 9.08
CA LEU A 40 9.17 8.17 8.52
C LEU A 40 8.37 7.75 7.26
N TRP A 41 8.13 6.44 7.08
CA TRP A 41 7.42 5.92 5.90
C TRP A 41 6.02 6.53 5.77
N LEU A 42 5.29 6.72 6.88
CA LEU A 42 3.91 7.18 6.87
C LEU A 42 3.83 8.64 6.41
N GLU A 43 4.68 9.50 6.98
CA GLU A 43 4.77 10.91 6.62
C GLU A 43 5.10 11.06 5.14
N ARG A 44 6.05 10.28 4.64
CA ARG A 44 6.49 10.31 3.23
C ARG A 44 5.43 9.76 2.28
N LEU A 45 4.72 8.70 2.68
CA LEU A 45 3.60 8.13 1.93
C LEU A 45 2.44 9.12 1.81
N MET A 46 2.13 9.82 2.91
CA MET A 46 0.99 10.72 2.97
C MET A 46 1.27 12.12 2.42
N LEU A 47 2.54 12.52 2.31
CA LEU A 47 2.93 13.86 1.85
C LEU A 47 2.25 14.32 0.54
N PRO A 48 2.22 13.53 -0.56
CA PRO A 48 1.54 13.96 -1.80
C PRO A 48 0.03 14.17 -1.61
N ILE A 49 -0.62 13.37 -0.76
CA ILE A 49 -2.05 13.50 -0.45
C ILE A 49 -2.33 14.78 0.36
N LEU A 50 -1.42 15.13 1.27
CA LEU A 50 -1.55 16.32 2.10
C LEU A 50 -1.21 17.62 1.36
N GLN A 51 -0.41 17.53 0.29
CA GLN A 51 0.00 18.70 -0.51
C GLN A 51 -0.96 19.03 -1.65
N ASP A 52 -1.70 18.04 -2.16
CA ASP A 52 -2.66 18.23 -3.25
C ASP A 52 -3.92 17.41 -3.01
N GLU A 53 -5.05 18.10 -2.78
CA GLU A 53 -6.36 17.49 -2.55
C GLU A 53 -6.87 16.64 -3.72
N LYS A 54 -6.30 16.81 -4.92
CA LYS A 54 -6.63 16.00 -6.09
C LYS A 54 -6.00 14.61 -6.05
N VAL A 55 -4.99 14.39 -5.20
CA VAL A 55 -4.34 13.09 -5.08
C VAL A 55 -5.24 12.14 -4.29
N ALA A 56 -5.85 11.19 -4.98
CA ALA A 56 -6.75 10.21 -4.38
C ALA A 56 -6.00 9.17 -3.52
N SER A 57 -4.83 8.74 -3.97
CA SER A 57 -4.01 7.74 -3.30
C SER A 57 -2.54 7.87 -3.67
N ALA A 58 -1.67 7.31 -2.83
CA ALA A 58 -0.24 7.19 -3.08
C ALA A 58 0.23 5.76 -2.80
N THR A 59 1.10 5.21 -3.64
CA THR A 59 1.70 3.88 -3.48
C THR A 59 3.22 4.04 -3.54
N PRO A 60 3.99 3.49 -2.57
CA PRO A 60 5.44 3.60 -2.59
C PRO A 60 6.06 2.57 -3.55
N TYR A 61 7.34 2.76 -3.86
CA TYR A 61 8.15 1.69 -4.45
C TYR A 61 8.29 0.51 -3.48
N THR A 62 8.46 -0.68 -4.01
CA THR A 62 8.72 -1.90 -3.25
C THR A 62 9.51 -2.89 -4.10
N THR A 63 9.98 -3.97 -3.50
CA THR A 63 10.67 -5.04 -4.20
C THR A 63 9.74 -5.91 -5.07
N CYS A 64 8.46 -6.06 -4.69
CA CYS A 64 7.47 -6.94 -5.34
C CYS A 64 6.16 -6.20 -5.70
N GLY A 65 6.28 -5.08 -6.40
CA GLY A 65 5.20 -4.10 -6.58
C GLY A 65 4.55 -4.09 -7.96
N THR A 66 4.86 -5.04 -8.83
CA THR A 66 4.50 -4.99 -10.26
C THR A 66 4.98 -3.68 -10.90
N ILE A 67 4.10 -2.69 -11.06
CA ILE A 67 4.44 -1.38 -11.63
C ILE A 67 5.25 -0.49 -10.66
N CYS A 68 5.26 -0.85 -9.37
CA CYS A 68 6.06 -0.20 -8.32
C CYS A 68 7.32 -0.99 -7.95
N SER A 69 7.66 -2.03 -8.71
CA SER A 69 8.86 -2.83 -8.44
C SER A 69 10.14 -2.04 -8.67
N PHE A 70 11.07 -2.16 -7.73
CA PHE A 70 12.41 -1.57 -7.78
C PHE A 70 13.48 -2.63 -7.44
N PRO A 71 14.65 -2.63 -8.13
CA PRO A 71 15.00 -1.76 -9.27
C PRO A 71 14.39 -2.21 -10.59
N GLU A 72 14.14 -3.50 -10.80
CA GLU A 72 13.62 -4.01 -12.05
C GLU A 72 12.09 -3.92 -12.04
N PHE A 73 11.55 -3.10 -12.94
CA PHE A 73 10.12 -2.89 -13.12
C PHE A 73 9.41 -4.21 -13.49
N GLY A 74 8.26 -4.48 -12.88
CA GLY A 74 7.44 -5.65 -13.16
C GLY A 74 7.96 -6.98 -12.61
N GLN A 75 9.04 -6.96 -11.81
CA GLN A 75 9.65 -8.18 -11.26
C GLN A 75 9.65 -8.18 -9.73
N ASP A 76 9.76 -9.37 -9.15
CA ASP A 76 10.08 -9.53 -7.73
C ASP A 76 11.59 -9.41 -7.58
N ASN A 77 12.01 -8.39 -6.84
CA ASN A 77 13.41 -8.06 -6.62
C ASN A 77 13.84 -8.53 -5.22
N PRO A 78 15.10 -8.96 -5.03
CA PRO A 78 15.68 -8.93 -3.71
C PRO A 78 15.86 -7.47 -3.25
N LEU A 79 16.13 -7.26 -1.96
CA LEU A 79 16.62 -5.96 -1.50
C LEU A 79 17.86 -5.56 -2.32
N PHE A 80 17.86 -4.32 -2.77
CA PHE A 80 18.84 -3.83 -3.73
C PHE A 80 20.26 -3.99 -3.22
N LEU A 81 21.12 -4.64 -4.00
CA LEU A 81 22.52 -4.94 -3.63
C LEU A 81 22.69 -5.69 -2.30
N GLY A 82 21.66 -6.41 -1.82
CA GLY A 82 21.70 -7.13 -0.54
C GLY A 82 21.76 -6.20 0.68
N ARG A 83 21.38 -4.93 0.52
CA ARG A 83 21.33 -3.92 1.58
C ARG A 83 20.08 -4.08 2.44
N SER A 84 20.11 -3.56 3.67
CA SER A 84 18.90 -3.46 4.51
C SER A 84 17.94 -2.38 3.98
N VAL A 85 16.70 -2.39 4.47
CA VAL A 85 15.71 -1.34 4.15
C VAL A 85 16.22 0.04 4.58
N GLU A 86 16.89 0.14 5.74
CA GLU A 86 17.47 1.38 6.24
C GLU A 86 18.61 1.88 5.35
N GLU A 87 19.53 1.01 4.95
CA GLU A 87 20.65 1.37 4.06
C GLU A 87 20.15 1.86 2.69
N ILE A 88 19.10 1.23 2.16
CA ILE A 88 18.46 1.70 0.92
C ILE A 88 17.80 3.06 1.14
N ASP A 89 17.08 3.21 2.25
CA ASP A 89 16.37 4.46 2.56
C ASP A 89 17.31 5.66 2.76
N GLU A 90 18.47 5.44 3.36
CA GLU A 90 19.53 6.43 3.51
C GLU A 90 20.02 7.00 2.18
N GLU A 91 19.94 6.23 1.09
CA GLU A 91 20.24 6.74 -0.26
C GLU A 91 19.01 7.43 -0.89
N PHE A 92 17.82 6.87 -0.72
CA PHE A 92 16.58 7.45 -1.27
C PHE A 92 16.27 8.84 -0.69
N ILE A 93 16.55 9.08 0.60
CA ILE A 93 16.29 10.38 1.24
C ILE A 93 17.14 11.53 0.66
N LYS A 94 18.28 11.21 0.02
CA LYS A 94 19.15 12.19 -0.64
C LYS A 94 18.57 12.68 -1.96
N ILE A 95 17.55 12.01 -2.49
CA ILE A 95 16.95 12.28 -3.78
C ILE A 95 15.62 13.02 -3.55
N PRO A 96 15.38 14.17 -4.22
CA PRO A 96 14.08 14.81 -4.18
C PRO A 96 12.97 13.84 -4.66
N PRO A 97 11.88 13.66 -3.90
CA PRO A 97 10.84 12.72 -4.27
C PRO A 97 10.19 13.13 -5.59
N LYS A 98 9.90 12.13 -6.43
CA LYS A 98 9.13 12.31 -7.66
C LYS A 98 7.82 11.57 -7.55
N TYR A 99 6.73 12.31 -7.71
CA TYR A 99 5.38 11.76 -7.74
C TYR A 99 4.96 11.59 -9.20
N THR A 100 4.78 10.33 -9.62
CA THR A 100 4.37 10.00 -10.98
C THR A 100 2.92 9.52 -10.96
N GLU A 101 2.09 10.04 -11.84
CA GLU A 101 0.73 9.53 -12.01
C GLU A 101 0.76 8.07 -12.47
N MET A 102 -0.10 7.26 -11.88
CA MET A 102 -0.19 5.83 -12.16
C MET A 102 -1.62 5.43 -12.52
N PRO A 103 -1.81 4.45 -13.42
CA PRO A 103 -3.15 4.02 -13.83
C PRO A 103 -3.90 3.26 -12.71
N THR A 104 -3.18 2.73 -11.72
CA THR A 104 -3.75 2.01 -10.57
C THR A 104 -2.81 2.10 -9.37
N GLY A 105 -3.35 2.09 -8.15
CA GLY A 105 -2.59 1.82 -6.94
C GLY A 105 -2.26 0.33 -6.81
N VAL A 106 -1.28 -0.01 -5.95
CA VAL A 106 -0.91 -1.40 -5.62
C VAL A 106 -1.21 -1.65 -4.15
N GLY A 107 -2.02 -2.68 -3.86
CA GLY A 107 -2.67 -2.88 -2.56
C GLY A 107 -1.80 -3.39 -1.41
N PHE A 108 -0.47 -3.46 -1.54
CA PHE A 108 0.41 -3.90 -0.45
C PHE A 108 0.66 -2.79 0.59
N CYS A 109 0.75 -1.55 0.11
CA CYS A 109 0.95 -0.35 0.90
C CYS A 109 0.37 0.85 0.13
N MET A 110 -0.62 1.54 0.70
CA MET A 110 -1.28 2.63 0.02
C MET A 110 -1.79 3.69 1.00
N GLY A 111 -1.39 4.94 0.77
CA GLY A 111 -2.04 6.10 1.36
C GLY A 111 -3.32 6.42 0.59
N MET A 112 -4.39 6.77 1.29
CA MET A 112 -5.71 7.07 0.71
C MET A 112 -6.26 8.38 1.25
N SER A 113 -6.69 9.24 0.34
CA SER A 113 -7.32 10.51 0.66
C SER A 113 -8.68 10.30 1.29
N ARG A 114 -8.96 11.01 2.39
CA ARG A 114 -10.29 11.02 2.99
C ARG A 114 -11.35 11.54 2.03
N HIS A 115 -11.01 12.58 1.26
CA HIS A 115 -11.91 13.16 0.27
C HIS A 115 -12.27 12.15 -0.82
N ALA A 116 -11.28 11.41 -1.34
CA ALA A 116 -11.52 10.35 -2.31
C ALA A 116 -12.40 9.25 -1.72
N LEU A 117 -12.09 8.76 -0.51
CA LEU A 117 -12.91 7.75 0.18
C LEU A 117 -14.37 8.20 0.40
N GLN A 118 -14.61 9.49 0.66
CA GLN A 118 -15.98 10.03 0.73
C GLN A 118 -16.67 10.08 -0.64
N SER A 119 -15.91 10.38 -1.68
CA SER A 119 -16.44 10.56 -3.03
C SER A 119 -16.76 9.23 -3.72
N VAL A 120 -15.93 8.20 -3.56
CA VAL A 120 -16.06 6.92 -4.30
C VAL A 120 -16.45 5.73 -3.41
N GLY A 121 -16.36 5.88 -2.09
CA GLY A 121 -16.60 4.79 -1.16
C GLY A 121 -15.37 3.90 -0.93
N GLY A 122 -15.62 2.70 -0.38
CA GLY A 122 -14.59 1.67 -0.18
C GLY A 122 -14.30 0.87 -1.44
N PHE A 123 -13.55 -0.21 -1.30
CA PHE A 123 -13.27 -1.14 -2.38
C PHE A 123 -14.54 -1.90 -2.82
N ASP A 124 -14.62 -2.27 -4.10
CA ASP A 124 -15.76 -3.01 -4.64
C ASP A 124 -15.74 -4.49 -4.19
N ALA A 125 -16.39 -4.76 -3.05
CA ALA A 125 -16.47 -6.10 -2.49
C ALA A 125 -17.36 -7.05 -3.29
N GLU A 126 -18.31 -6.53 -4.07
CA GLU A 126 -19.22 -7.33 -4.89
C GLU A 126 -18.48 -7.95 -6.08
N SER A 127 -17.64 -7.15 -6.76
CA SER A 127 -16.87 -7.63 -7.91
C SER A 127 -15.67 -8.49 -7.51
N PHE A 128 -15.08 -8.28 -6.32
CA PHE A 128 -13.77 -8.86 -5.99
C PHE A 128 -13.75 -9.95 -4.89
N GLY A 129 -14.83 -10.21 -4.16
CA GLY A 129 -15.03 -11.44 -3.36
C GLY A 129 -13.91 -11.84 -2.37
N LYS A 130 -13.97 -13.08 -1.84
CA LYS A 130 -13.02 -13.58 -0.82
C LYS A 130 -11.65 -14.03 -1.38
N ASP A 131 -11.55 -14.33 -2.68
CA ASP A 131 -10.40 -15.07 -3.27
C ASP A 131 -9.25 -14.19 -3.80
N MET A 132 -9.29 -12.85 -3.66
CA MET A 132 -8.23 -11.97 -4.18
C MET A 132 -6.85 -12.21 -3.54
N GLU A 133 -6.80 -12.84 -2.37
CA GLU A 133 -5.56 -13.21 -1.69
C GLU A 133 -4.80 -14.36 -2.38
N LYS A 134 -5.48 -15.19 -3.19
CA LYS A 134 -4.85 -16.37 -3.83
C LYS A 134 -4.03 -16.05 -5.09
N LYS A 135 -4.09 -14.83 -5.61
CA LYS A 135 -3.32 -14.46 -6.82
C LYS A 135 -1.95 -13.87 -6.51
N THR A 136 -1.69 -13.48 -5.27
CA THR A 136 -0.40 -12.91 -4.82
C THR A 136 0.57 -13.96 -4.29
N THR A 137 0.10 -15.17 -3.97
CA THR A 137 0.94 -16.30 -3.54
C THR A 137 1.14 -17.29 -4.70
N GLY A 138 1.62 -16.80 -5.83
CA GLY A 138 2.15 -17.63 -6.91
C GLY A 138 3.55 -18.17 -6.60
N VAL A 139 3.82 -18.62 -5.37
CA VAL A 139 5.02 -19.44 -5.11
C VAL A 139 4.75 -20.79 -5.75
N LYS A 140 5.28 -20.98 -6.95
CA LYS A 140 5.51 -22.33 -7.48
C LYS A 140 6.48 -23.00 -6.54
N GLU A 141 5.98 -23.88 -5.68
CA GLU A 141 6.79 -24.92 -5.06
C GLU A 141 7.58 -25.63 -6.18
N ARG A 142 8.90 -25.55 -6.10
CA ARG A 142 9.82 -26.47 -6.74
C ARG A 142 10.47 -27.31 -5.66
#